data_AF-A0A1F2TFS8-F1
#
_entry.id   AF-A0A1F2TFS8-F1
#
_cell.length_a   1.000
_cell.length_b   1.000
_cell.length_c   1.000
_cell.angle_alpha   90.00
_cell.angle_beta   90.00
_cell.angle_gamma   90.00
#
_symmetry.space_group_name_H-M   'P 1'
#
loop_
_entity.id
_entity.type
_entity.pdbx_description
1 polymer ?
#
loop_
_entity_poly.entity_id
_entity_poly.type
_entity_poly.pdbx_seq_one_letter_code
_entity_poly.pdbx_strand_id
1 'polypeptide(L)'
;MLPKAGVFAHAEAKVVAAQIASEVRGHQPRASFDGNGSCWIELGDGKAGFATGRFYAEPDPQVRMRRPGRLWHWGKVAFEQWWLHHWF
;
A
#
# COMPACT_ATOMS: atom_id res chain seq x y z
N MET A 1 13.99 -6.36 -2.18
CA MET A 1 13.21 -6.48 -3.43
C MET A 1 11.78 -6.02 -3.16
N LEU A 2 11.18 -5.20 -4.04
CA LEU A 2 9.82 -4.66 -3.88
C LEU A 2 8.76 -5.56 -4.55
N PRO A 3 7.66 -5.95 -3.89
CA PRO A 3 6.58 -6.70 -4.52
C PRO A 3 5.77 -5.87 -5.52
N LYS A 4 5.21 -6.51 -6.54
CA LYS A 4 4.31 -5.87 -7.53
C LYS A 4 2.85 -6.00 -7.10
N ALA A 5 2.43 -5.18 -6.13
CA ALA A 5 1.05 -5.14 -5.62
C ALA A 5 0.39 -3.79 -5.87
N GLY A 6 -0.95 -3.76 -5.91
CA GLY A 6 -1.73 -2.55 -6.20
C GLY A 6 -1.45 -1.38 -5.25
N VAL A 7 -1.15 -1.65 -3.98
CA VAL A 7 -0.77 -0.60 -3.01
C VAL A 7 0.52 0.12 -3.39
N PHE A 8 1.50 -0.59 -3.98
CA PHE A 8 2.76 0.00 -4.45
C PHE A 8 2.52 0.79 -5.72
N ALA A 9 1.83 0.19 -6.69
CA ALA A 9 1.47 0.86 -7.94
C ALA A 9 0.72 2.17 -7.69
N HIS A 10 -0.24 2.19 -6.75
CA HIS A 10 -0.98 3.40 -6.38
C HIS A 10 -0.10 4.46 -5.70
N ALA A 11 0.80 4.05 -4.81
CA ALA A 11 1.72 4.97 -4.12
C ALA A 11 2.74 5.57 -5.10
N GLU A 12 3.34 4.75 -5.95
CA GLU A 12 4.25 5.18 -7.01
C GLU A 12 3.53 6.11 -8.01
N ALA A 13 2.30 5.80 -8.40
CA ALA A 13 1.49 6.66 -9.27
C ALA A 13 1.28 8.06 -8.66
N LYS A 14 1.03 8.15 -7.35
CA LYS A 14 0.92 9.45 -6.64
C LYS A 14 2.23 10.23 -6.66
N VAL A 15 3.36 9.56 -6.46
CA VAL A 15 4.69 10.18 -6.53
C VAL A 15 4.95 10.73 -7.93
N VAL A 16 4.73 9.91 -8.97
CA VAL A 16 4.89 10.33 -10.36
C VAL A 16 3.98 11.51 -10.70
N ALA A 17 2.71 11.45 -10.31
CA ALA A 17 1.78 12.56 -10.53
C ALA A 17 2.25 13.87 -9.85
N ALA A 18 2.78 13.79 -8.62
CA ALA A 18 3.31 14.94 -7.90
C ALA A 18 4.60 15.51 -8.54
N GLN A 19 5.46 14.63 -9.06
CA GLN A 19 6.68 15.04 -9.77
C GLN A 19 6.32 15.77 -11.07
N ILE A 20 5.46 15.17 -11.91
CA ILE A 20 4.97 15.80 -13.15
C ILE A 20 4.33 17.16 -12.86
N ALA A 21 3.47 17.25 -11.85
CA ALA A 21 2.85 18.52 -11.47
C ALA A 21 3.87 19.58 -11.01
N SER A 22 5.00 19.18 -10.43
CA SER A 22 6.09 20.10 -10.07
C SER A 22 6.84 20.59 -11.29
N GLU A 23 7.18 19.68 -12.23
CA GLU A 23 7.87 20.03 -13.47
C GLU A 23 7.07 20.99 -14.33
N VAL A 24 5.77 20.73 -14.49
CA VAL A 24 4.84 21.61 -15.23
C VAL A 24 4.79 23.02 -14.65
N ARG A 25 5.03 23.18 -13.34
CA ARG A 25 5.07 24.48 -12.64
C ARG A 25 6.45 25.11 -12.60
N GLY A 26 7.48 24.49 -13.21
CA GLY A 26 8.86 24.96 -13.16
C GLY A 26 9.54 24.76 -11.81
N HIS A 27 9.00 23.88 -10.95
CA HIS A 27 9.60 23.53 -9.67
C HIS A 27 10.44 22.26 -9.77
N GLN A 28 11.47 22.14 -8.90
CA GLN A 28 12.24 20.91 -8.78
C GLN A 28 11.38 19.79 -8.14
N PRO A 29 11.24 18.61 -8.78
CA PRO A 29 10.53 17.48 -8.19
C PRO A 29 11.24 16.96 -6.94
N ARG A 30 10.49 16.76 -5.85
CA ARG A 30 11.03 16.26 -4.56
C ARG A 30 10.29 15.05 -3.99
N ALA A 31 9.12 14.72 -4.54
CA ALA A 31 8.38 13.55 -4.08
C ALA A 31 9.17 12.28 -4.37
N SER A 32 9.23 11.37 -3.42
CA SER A 32 9.87 10.05 -3.57
C SER A 32 9.00 8.97 -2.94
N PHE A 33 9.05 7.77 -3.51
CA PHE A 33 8.38 6.61 -2.94
C PHE A 33 9.24 6.02 -1.81
N ASP A 34 8.63 5.76 -0.66
CA ASP A 34 9.32 5.41 0.59
C ASP A 34 9.44 3.89 0.82
N GLY A 35 8.92 3.07 -0.10
CA GLY A 35 8.98 1.61 0.03
C GLY A 35 7.98 1.04 1.04
N ASN A 36 7.01 1.83 1.53
CA ASN A 36 6.00 1.34 2.45
C ASN A 36 4.86 0.62 1.72
N GLY A 37 4.42 -0.51 2.28
CA GLY A 37 3.32 -1.29 1.71
C GLY A 37 2.54 -2.07 2.76
N SER A 38 1.35 -2.49 2.37
CA SER A 38 0.51 -3.35 3.20
C SER A 38 -0.26 -4.37 2.37
N CYS A 39 -0.65 -5.47 3.00
CA CYS A 39 -1.32 -6.59 2.36
C CYS A 39 -2.30 -7.24 3.33
N TRP A 40 -3.48 -7.57 2.82
CA TRP A 40 -4.44 -8.45 3.48
C TRP A 40 -4.20 -9.88 3.03
N ILE A 41 -4.16 -10.82 3.97
CA ILE A 41 -4.07 -12.26 3.68
C ILE A 41 -5.36 -12.89 4.21
N GLU A 42 -6.20 -13.43 3.34
CA GLU A 42 -7.41 -14.14 3.78
C GLU A 42 -7.08 -15.56 4.22
N LEU A 43 -7.63 -15.97 5.35
CA LEU A 43 -7.45 -17.33 5.88
C LEU A 43 -8.74 -18.15 5.83
N GLY A 44 -9.88 -17.55 5.45
CA GLY A 44 -11.19 -18.18 5.57
C GLY A 44 -11.82 -18.00 6.96
N ASP A 45 -12.98 -18.62 7.19
CA ASP A 45 -13.75 -18.53 8.46
C ASP A 45 -14.04 -17.11 8.96
N GLY A 46 -14.05 -16.14 8.05
CA GLY A 46 -14.17 -14.71 8.35
C GLY A 46 -12.97 -14.17 9.13
N LYS A 47 -11.76 -14.69 8.91
CA LYS A 47 -10.50 -14.21 9.52
C LYS A 47 -9.49 -13.86 8.43
N ALA A 48 -8.83 -12.73 8.63
CA ALA A 48 -7.71 -12.31 7.78
C ALA A 48 -6.51 -11.94 8.65
N GLY A 49 -5.31 -12.04 8.08
CA GLY A 49 -4.10 -11.40 8.56
C GLY A 49 -3.89 -10.06 7.87
N PHE A 50 -3.15 -9.16 8.53
CA PHE A 50 -2.72 -7.90 7.95
C PHE A 50 -1.20 -7.79 8.06
N ALA A 51 -0.53 -7.64 6.93
CA ALA A 51 0.91 -7.47 6.84
C ALA A 51 1.25 -6.03 6.45
N THR A 52 2.25 -5.46 7.11
CA THR A 52 2.85 -4.16 6.76
C THR A 52 4.33 -4.34 6.52
N GLY A 53 4.89 -3.64 5.53
CA GLY A 53 6.30 -3.74 5.18
C GLY A 53 6.94 -2.38 4.92
N ARG A 54 8.19 -2.23 5.37
CA ARG A 54 9.13 -1.18 4.96
C ARG A 54 10.20 -1.84 4.09
N PHE A 55 10.04 -1.77 2.78
CA PHE A 55 10.83 -2.56 1.83
C PHE A 55 12.19 -1.94 1.48
N TYR A 56 12.37 -0.65 1.75
CA TYR A 56 13.64 0.06 1.60
C TYR A 56 14.38 0.25 2.94
N ALA A 57 13.93 -0.42 4.01
CA ALA A 57 14.66 -0.40 5.26
C ALA A 57 15.98 -1.17 5.12
N GLU A 58 17.05 -0.64 5.72
CA GLU A 58 18.36 -1.25 5.79
C GLU A 58 18.64 -1.81 7.20
N PRO A 59 19.45 -2.87 7.35
CA PRO A 59 20.10 -3.65 6.28
C PRO A 59 19.11 -4.56 5.51
N ASP A 60 17.96 -4.87 6.10
CA ASP A 60 16.97 -5.78 5.55
C ASP A 60 15.55 -5.18 5.60
N PRO A 61 14.68 -5.55 4.64
CA PRO A 61 13.27 -5.19 4.66
C PRO A 61 12.58 -5.57 5.96
N GLN A 62 11.79 -4.65 6.51
CA GLN A 62 11.07 -4.90 7.76
C GLN A 62 9.61 -5.20 7.48
N VAL A 63 9.23 -6.47 7.59
CA VAL A 63 7.84 -6.92 7.41
C VAL A 63 7.28 -7.41 8.74
N ARG A 64 6.07 -6.98 9.07
CA ARG A 64 5.35 -7.40 10.27
C ARG A 64 3.99 -7.94 9.88
N MET A 65 3.71 -9.16 10.29
CA MET A 65 2.40 -9.78 10.15
C MET A 65 1.65 -9.67 11.48
N ARG A 66 0.44 -9.12 11.45
CA ARG A 66 -0.45 -9.08 12.60
C ARG A 66 -1.14 -10.43 12.76
N ARG A 67 -1.45 -10.78 14.01
CA ARG A 67 -2.20 -12.01 14.32
C ARG A 67 -3.52 -12.01 13.54
N PRO A 68 -3.84 -13.10 12.81
CA PRO A 68 -5.09 -13.19 12.09
C PRO A 68 -6.31 -13.07 12.99
N GLY A 69 -7.36 -12.42 12.50
CA GLY A 69 -8.58 -12.20 13.26
C GLY A 69 -9.74 -11.67 12.42
N ARG A 70 -10.94 -11.69 13.00
CA ARG A 70 -12.16 -11.22 12.33
C ARG A 70 -12.13 -9.72 12.02
N LEU A 71 -11.51 -8.92 12.89
CA LEU A 71 -11.36 -7.48 12.68
C LEU A 71 -10.66 -7.15 11.35
N TRP A 72 -9.59 -7.87 11.04
CA TRP A 72 -8.85 -7.68 9.79
C TRP A 72 -9.66 -8.11 8.58
N HIS A 73 -10.47 -9.17 8.69
CA HIS A 73 -11.36 -9.58 7.62
C HIS A 73 -12.39 -8.50 7.30
N TRP A 74 -13.06 -7.96 8.32
CA TRP A 74 -13.98 -6.84 8.15
C TRP A 74 -13.29 -5.61 7.56
N GLY A 75 -12.07 -5.30 8.00
CA GLY A 75 -11.26 -4.21 7.45
C GLY A 75 -10.94 -4.39 5.97
N LYS A 76 -10.59 -5.61 5.53
CA LYS A 76 -10.38 -5.93 4.13
C LYS A 76 -11.67 -5.73 3.32
N VAL A 77 -12.79 -6.31 3.76
CA VAL A 77 -14.08 -6.20 3.06
C VAL A 77 -14.52 -4.73 2.95
N ALA A 78 -14.39 -3.96 4.02
CA ALA A 78 -14.68 -2.53 3.99
C ALA A 78 -13.78 -1.76 3.00
N PHE A 79 -12.48 -2.05 2.99
CA PHE A 79 -11.54 -1.45 2.03
C PHE A 79 -11.90 -1.80 0.57
N GLU A 80 -12.23 -3.06 0.30
CA GLU A 80 -12.65 -3.53 -1.03
C GLU A 80 -13.91 -2.79 -1.52
N GLN A 81 -14.96 -2.75 -0.70
CA GLN A 81 -16.21 -2.06 -1.04
C GLN A 81 -15.99 -0.57 -1.25
N TRP A 82 -15.22 0.08 -0.36
CA TRP A 82 -14.87 1.49 -0.52
C TRP A 82 -14.09 1.74 -1.82
N TRP A 83 -13.09 0.91 -2.12
CA TRP A 83 -12.28 1.07 -3.32
C TRP A 83 -13.12 0.92 -4.60
N LEU A 84 -13.96 -0.12 -4.67
CA LEU A 84 -14.82 -0.35 -5.82
C LEU A 84 -15.80 0.81 -6.00
N HIS A 85 -16.43 1.28 -4.93
CA HIS A 85 -17.38 2.40 -5.01
C HIS A 85 -16.72 3.75 -5.35
N HIS A 86 -15.46 3.95 -4.97
CA HIS A 86 -14.76 5.21 -5.26
C HIS A 86 -14.33 5.33 -6.72
N TRP A 87 -14.05 4.19 -7.38
CA TRP A 87 -13.49 4.17 -8.74
C TRP A 87 -14.44 3.63 -9.82
N PHE A 88 -15.54 2.94 -9.46
CA PHE A 88 -16.57 2.40 -10.36
C PHE A 88 -17.97 2.82 -9.93
#